data_AF-A0A351NG33-F1
#
_entry.id   AF-A0A351NG33-F1
#
_cell.length_a   1.000
_cell.length_b   1.000
_cell.length_c   1.000
_cell.angle_alpha   90.00
_cell.angle_beta   90.00
_cell.angle_gamma   90.00
#
_symmetry.space_group_name_H-M   'P 1'
#
loop_
_entity.id
_entity.type
_entity.pdbx_description
1 polymer ?
#
loop_
_entity_poly.entity_id
_entity_poly.type
_entity_poly.pdbx_seq_one_letter_code
_entity_poly.pdbx_strand_id
1 'polypeptide(L)'
;MRIAVYSGSFDPLHIGHMAIMEYLTSEHKFDWVYLVISPQNPFKAPGKALNAQERYEAAIAAVRRHPNLHVWVDNIELTMPAPHYTIRHLMH
;
A
#
# COMPACT_ATOMS: atom_id res chain seq x y z
N MET A 1 15.73 -12.72 2.23
CA MET A 1 14.33 -12.27 2.06
C MET A 1 14.36 -10.92 1.37
N ARG A 2 13.65 -10.76 0.24
CA ARG A 2 13.54 -9.55 -0.57
C ARG A 2 12.11 -9.04 -0.50
N ILE A 3 11.93 -7.81 -0.02
CA ILE A 3 10.61 -7.20 0.14
C ILE A 3 10.52 -5.99 -0.81
N ALA A 4 9.47 -5.93 -1.61
CA ALA A 4 9.14 -4.72 -2.37
C ALA A 4 8.16 -3.87 -1.55
N VAL A 5 8.48 -2.60 -1.32
CA VAL A 5 7.56 -1.65 -0.71
C VAL A 5 6.82 -0.90 -1.81
N TYR A 6 5.50 -1.03 -1.83
CA TYR A 6 4.63 -0.36 -2.78
C TYR A 6 3.65 0.55 -2.05
N SER A 7 4.08 1.80 -1.83
CA SER A 7 3.30 2.80 -1.10
C SER A 7 2.41 3.62 -2.03
N GLY A 8 1.21 3.95 -1.57
CA GLY A 8 0.30 4.78 -2.34
C GLY A 8 -0.98 5.11 -1.61
N SER A 9 -1.72 6.09 -2.10
CA SER A 9 -3.05 6.39 -1.55
C SER A 9 -4.06 5.29 -1.92
N PHE A 10 -3.97 4.68 -3.11
CA PHE A 10 -4.93 3.67 -3.57
C PHE A 10 -6.39 4.12 -3.40
N ASP A 11 -6.70 5.29 -3.96
CA ASP A 11 -8.00 5.96 -3.84
C ASP A 11 -8.72 6.02 -5.21
N PRO A 12 -9.30 4.90 -5.71
CA PRO A 12 -9.35 3.56 -5.12
C PRO A 12 -8.22 2.62 -5.61
N LEU A 13 -8.08 1.47 -4.95
CA LEU A 13 -7.28 0.36 -5.47
C LEU A 13 -7.96 -0.26 -6.69
N HIS A 14 -7.36 -0.12 -7.88
CA HIS A 14 -7.90 -0.63 -9.15
C HIS A 14 -6.98 -1.67 -9.83
N ILE A 15 -7.42 -2.19 -10.97
CA ILE A 15 -6.74 -3.27 -11.72
C ILE A 15 -5.27 -2.98 -12.05
N GLY A 16 -4.92 -1.72 -12.36
CA GLY A 16 -3.53 -1.34 -12.61
C GLY A 16 -2.60 -1.58 -11.41
N HIS A 17 -3.06 -1.34 -10.17
CA HIS A 17 -2.26 -1.63 -8.97
C HIS A 17 -2.12 -3.14 -8.76
N MET A 18 -3.19 -3.91 -9.03
CA MET A 18 -3.16 -5.37 -8.95
C MET A 18 -2.14 -5.97 -9.92
N ALA A 19 -2.12 -5.50 -11.18
CA ALA A 19 -1.16 -5.97 -12.18
C ALA A 19 0.30 -5.72 -11.77
N ILE A 20 0.58 -4.60 -11.11
CA ILE A 20 1.92 -4.31 -10.57
C ILE A 20 2.28 -5.30 -9.44
N MET A 21 1.37 -5.55 -8.50
CA MET A 21 1.62 -6.51 -7.41
C MET A 21 1.81 -7.94 -7.93
N GLU A 22 1.01 -8.34 -8.93
CA GLU A 22 1.16 -9.63 -9.61
C GLU A 22 2.53 -9.73 -10.28
N TYR A 23 2.95 -8.72 -11.05
CA TYR A 23 4.28 -8.70 -11.67
C TYR A 23 5.43 -8.78 -10.65
N LEU A 24 5.30 -8.06 -9.52
CA LEU A 24 6.33 -8.07 -8.48
C LEU A 24 6.44 -9.43 -7.75
N THR A 25 5.35 -10.18 -7.68
CA THR A 25 5.29 -11.49 -7.01
C THR A 25 5.52 -12.67 -7.97
N SER A 26 5.18 -12.56 -9.26
CA SER A 26 5.26 -13.65 -10.24
C SER A 26 6.68 -14.02 -10.67
N GLU A 27 7.56 -13.03 -10.79
CA GLU A 27 8.94 -13.23 -11.27
C GLU A 27 9.89 -13.79 -10.19
N HIS A 28 9.36 -14.20 -9.03
CA HIS A 28 10.12 -14.57 -7.83
C HIS A 28 11.25 -13.57 -7.49
N LYS A 29 11.09 -12.30 -7.88
CA LYS A 29 12.06 -11.24 -7.58
C LYS A 29 11.94 -10.77 -6.13
N PHE A 30 10.73 -10.84 -5.58
CA PHE A 30 10.44 -10.49 -4.20
C PHE A 30 9.68 -11.64 -3.55
N ASP A 31 10.02 -11.89 -2.28
CA ASP A 31 9.31 -12.88 -1.46
C ASP A 31 7.95 -12.32 -1.02
N TRP A 32 7.88 -10.99 -0.79
CA TRP A 32 6.68 -10.27 -0.39
C TRP A 32 6.62 -8.88 -1.02
N VAL A 33 5.40 -8.41 -1.28
CA VAL A 33 5.09 -7.01 -1.57
C VAL A 33 4.36 -6.42 -0.38
N TYR A 34 4.90 -5.35 0.19
CA TYR A 34 4.26 -4.58 1.26
C TYR A 34 3.50 -3.43 0.62
N LEU A 35 2.18 -3.56 0.57
CA LEU A 35 1.27 -2.55 0.08
C LEU A 35 0.98 -1.55 1.22
N VAL A 36 1.73 -0.45 1.26
CA VAL A 36 1.62 0.55 2.34
C VAL A 36 0.56 1.59 1.99
N ILE A 37 -0.51 1.65 2.78
CA ILE A 37 -1.61 2.60 2.55
C ILE A 37 -1.23 3.97 3.11
N SER A 38 -1.12 4.95 2.21
CA SER A 38 -0.75 6.32 2.58
C SER A 38 -1.98 7.18 2.86
N PRO A 39 -2.10 7.80 4.05
CA PRO A 39 -3.23 8.64 4.39
C PRO A 39 -3.37 9.84 3.47
N GLN A 40 -2.26 10.54 3.24
CA GLN A 40 -2.23 11.80 2.48
C GLN A 40 -0.85 12.01 1.87
N ASN A 41 -0.83 12.37 0.59
CA ASN A 41 0.39 12.87 -0.05
C ASN A 41 0.70 14.28 0.48
N PRO A 42 1.91 14.55 1.00
CA PRO A 42 2.26 15.83 1.61
C PRO A 42 2.22 17.03 0.64
N PHE A 43 2.22 16.78 -0.68
CA PHE A 43 2.15 17.81 -1.72
C PHE A 43 0.75 18.05 -2.27
N LYS A 44 -0.26 17.28 -1.84
CA LYS A 44 -1.66 17.47 -2.23
C LYS A 44 -2.42 18.15 -1.10
N ALA A 45 -3.34 19.06 -1.45
CA ALA A 45 -4.25 19.63 -0.47
C ALA A 45 -5.05 18.50 0.23
N PRO A 46 -5.39 18.65 1.52
CA PRO A 46 -6.29 17.73 2.21
C PRO A 46 -7.68 17.83 1.55
N GLY A 47 -7.92 16.96 0.56
CA GLY A 47 -9.23 16.83 -0.08
C GLY A 47 -10.15 15.93 0.75
N LYS A 48 -11.37 15.71 0.24
CA LYS A 48 -12.29 14.66 0.71
C LYS A 48 -11.77 13.26 0.32
N ALA A 49 -10.50 12.95 0.57
CA ALA A 49 -10.02 11.59 0.38
C ALA A 49 -10.84 10.69 1.32
N LEU A 50 -11.34 9.56 0.79
CA LEU A 50 -11.96 8.52 1.61
C LEU A 50 -11.05 8.22 2.81
N ASN A 51 -11.65 7.94 3.97
CA ASN A 51 -10.90 7.75 5.22
C ASN A 51 -9.79 6.72 4.94
N ALA A 52 -8.54 7.04 5.29
CA ALA A 52 -7.41 6.15 5.04
C ALA A 52 -7.65 4.73 5.58
N GLN A 53 -8.42 4.63 6.67
CA GLN A 53 -8.88 3.37 7.25
C GLN A 53 -9.80 2.58 6.30
N GLU A 54 -10.76 3.22 5.64
CA GLU A 54 -11.64 2.57 4.67
C GLU A 54 -10.86 2.05 3.46
N ARG A 55 -9.88 2.83 2.97
CA ARG A 55 -8.98 2.40 1.89
C ARG A 55 -8.11 1.21 2.31
N TYR A 56 -7.64 1.19 3.55
CA TYR A 56 -6.91 0.06 4.11
C TYR A 56 -7.75 -1.22 4.17
N GLU A 57 -9.00 -1.12 4.63
CA GLU A 57 -9.93 -2.26 4.67
C GLU A 57 -10.29 -2.76 3.27
N ALA A 58 -10.52 -1.83 2.33
CA ALA A 58 -10.76 -2.17 0.92
C ALA A 58 -9.55 -2.87 0.28
N ALA A 59 -8.33 -2.43 0.60
CA ALA A 59 -7.10 -3.06 0.12
C ALA A 59 -6.93 -4.48 0.69
N ILE A 60 -7.19 -4.69 1.98
CA ILE A 60 -7.21 -6.03 2.59
C ILE A 60 -8.22 -6.93 1.86
N ALA A 61 -9.44 -6.45 1.65
CA ALA A 61 -10.49 -7.21 0.97
C ALA A 61 -10.09 -7.55 -0.48
N ALA A 62 -9.43 -6.62 -1.18
CA ALA A 62 -8.92 -6.85 -2.52
C ALA A 62 -7.84 -7.93 -2.55
N VAL A 63 -6.82 -7.82 -1.69
CA VAL A 63 -5.71 -8.79 -1.63
C VAL A 63 -6.21 -10.18 -1.21
N ARG A 64 -7.16 -10.28 -0.27
CA ARG A 64 -7.75 -11.57 0.16
C ARG A 64 -8.45 -12.36 -0.95
N ARG A 65 -8.88 -11.70 -2.03
CA ARG A 65 -9.45 -12.39 -3.21
C ARG A 65 -8.38 -13.07 -4.07
N HIS A 66 -7.10 -12.82 -3.81
CA HIS A 66 -5.96 -13.35 -4.54
C HIS A 66 -4.95 -13.99 -3.57
N PRO A 67 -5.30 -15.11 -2.90
CA PRO A 67 -4.48 -15.71 -1.83
C PRO A 67 -3.10 -16.20 -2.29
N ASN A 68 -2.91 -16.38 -3.61
CA ASN A 68 -1.63 -16.77 -4.19
C ASN A 68 -0.64 -15.59 -4.32
N LEU A 69 -1.12 -14.35 -4.18
CA LEU A 69 -0.25 -13.17 -4.18
C LEU A 69 0.36 -13.00 -2.79
N HIS A 70 1.68 -13.05 -2.69
CA HIS A 70 2.41 -12.74 -1.46
C HIS A 70 2.43 -11.23 -1.21
N VAL A 71 1.29 -10.69 -0.82
CA VAL A 71 1.09 -9.26 -0.54
C VAL A 71 0.67 -9.09 0.91
N TRP A 72 1.40 -8.23 1.63
CA TRP A 72 1.04 -7.77 2.96
C TRP A 72 0.50 -6.35 2.86
N VAL A 73 -0.70 -6.10 3.39
CA VAL A 73 -1.27 -4.75 3.44
C VAL A 73 -0.87 -4.11 4.75
N ASP A 74 -0.17 -2.98 4.67
CA ASP A 74 0.45 -2.33 5.83
C ASP A 74 -0.20 -0.96 6.11
N ASN A 75 -0.47 -0.70 7.38
CA ASN A 75 -1.07 0.54 7.88
C ASN A 75 -0.08 1.41 8.69
N ILE A 76 1.22 1.15 8.64
CA ILE A 76 2.24 1.88 9.40
C ILE A 76 2.05 3.40 9.28
N GLU A 77 1.84 3.93 8.07
CA GLU A 77 1.65 5.37 7.87
C GLU A 77 0.38 5.93 8.53
N LEU A 78 -0.67 5.13 8.78
CA LEU A 78 -1.88 5.58 9.49
C LEU A 78 -1.61 5.87 10.97
N THR A 79 -0.59 5.25 11.54
CA THR A 79 -0.20 5.43 12.95
C THR A 79 0.92 6.45 13.14
N MET A 80 1.55 6.90 12.05
CA MET A 80 2.65 7.83 12.08
C MET A 80 2.19 9.29 12.08
N PRO A 81 2.94 10.21 12.70
CA PRO A 81 2.64 11.64 12.63
C PRO A 81 2.82 12.18 11.21
N ALA A 82 1.87 13.00 10.77
CA ALA A 82 1.99 13.78 9.54
C ALA A 82 3.13 14.83 9.67
N PRO A 83 3.75 15.26 8.55
CA PRO A 83 3.55 14.79 7.18
C PRO A 83 4.17 13.41 6.91
N HIS A 84 3.49 12.60 6.10
CA HIS A 84 3.95 11.27 5.71
C HIS A 84 4.97 11.38 4.57
N TYR A 85 6.23 11.09 4.86
CA TYR A 85 7.30 10.97 3.87
C TYR A 85 7.81 9.53 3.87
N THR A 86 8.00 8.95 2.69
CA THR A 86 8.48 7.57 2.52
C THR A 86 9.74 7.27 3.33
N ILE A 87 10.68 8.22 3.40
CA ILE A 87 11.92 8.06 4.17
C ILE A 87 11.66 7.82 5.67
N ARG A 88 10.56 8.35 6.23
CA ARG A 88 10.24 8.18 7.65
C ARG A 88 9.74 6.77 7.97
N HIS A 89 8.94 6.17 7.08
CA HIS A 89 8.42 4.82 7.33
C HIS A 89 9.50 3.76 7.09
N LEU A 90 10.45 3.99 6.16
CA LEU A 90 11.50 3.01 5.87
C LEU A 90 12.54 2.91 7.01
N MET A 91 12.52 3.84 7.96
CA MET A 91 13.41 3.88 9.12
C MET A 91 12.80 3.22 10.38
N HIS A 92 11.54 2.77 10.32
CA HIS A 92 10.86 2.04 11.41
C HIS A 92 10.80 0.55 11.09
#